data_AF-A0A1L1SUM6-F1
#
_entry.id   AF-A0A1L1SUM6-F1
#
_cell.length_a   1.000
_cell.length_b   1.000
_cell.length_c   1.000
_cell.angle_alpha   90.00
_cell.angle_beta   90.00
_cell.angle_gamma   90.00
#
_symmetry.space_group_name_H-M   'P 1'
#
loop_
_entity.id
_entity.type
_entity.pdbx_description
1 polymer ?
#
loop_
_entity_poly.entity_id
_entity_poly.type
_entity_poly.pdbx_seq_one_letter_code
_entity_poly.pdbx_strand_id
1 'polypeptide(L)'
;MQLYLVLLLISYLLTPIGASILGRCTVAKMLYDGGLNYFEGYSLENWVCLAYFESKFNPSAVYEDPQDGSTGFGLFQIRDNEWCGHGKNL
;
A
#
# COMPACT_ATOMS: atom_id res chain seq x y z
N MET A 1 35.58 3.13 21.65
CA MET A 1 34.88 1.87 21.33
C MET A 1 33.38 1.94 21.65
N GLN A 2 32.97 2.29 22.88
CA GLN A 2 31.56 2.42 23.27
C GLN A 2 30.74 3.41 22.42
N LEU A 3 31.27 4.61 22.14
CA LEU A 3 30.57 5.62 21.35
C LEU A 3 30.27 5.16 19.91
N TYR A 4 31.17 4.36 19.34
CA TYR A 4 31.03 3.81 17.98
C TYR A 4 29.92 2.74 17.92
N LEU A 5 29.82 1.90 18.95
CA LEU A 5 28.72 0.94 19.10
C LEU A 5 27.37 1.64 19.23
N VAL A 6 27.32 2.72 20.02
CA VAL A 6 26.09 3.50 20.23
C VAL A 6 25.64 4.18 18.93
N LEU A 7 26.57 4.78 18.17
CA LEU A 7 26.28 5.37 16.86
C LEU A 7 25.78 4.34 15.84
N LEU A 8 26.37 3.13 15.81
CA LEU A 8 25.93 2.04 14.95
C LEU A 8 24.51 1.58 15.30
N LEU A 9 24.19 1.44 16.59
CA LEU A 9 22.84 1.10 17.05
C LEU A 9 21.81 2.15 16.65
N ILE A 10 22.09 3.44 16.89
CA ILE A 10 21.20 4.53 16.51
C ILE A 10 20.97 4.54 14.98
N SER A 11 22.02 4.31 14.17
CA SER A 11 21.89 4.25 12.71
C SER A 11 20.98 3.11 12.23
N TYR A 12 20.97 1.98 12.93
CA TYR A 12 20.12 0.84 12.61
C TYR A 12 18.64 1.11 12.94
N LEU A 13 18.36 1.88 14.00
CA LEU A 13 17.00 2.26 14.39
C LEU A 13 16.38 3.36 13.50
N LEU A 14 17.15 4.01 12.64
CA LEU A 14 16.68 5.10 11.78
C LEU A 14 16.13 4.62 10.41
N THR A 15 15.92 3.32 10.20
CA THR A 15 15.30 2.84 8.96
C THR A 15 13.86 3.39 8.86
N PRO A 16 13.50 4.11 7.79
CA PRO A 16 12.13 4.60 7.64
C PRO A 16 11.17 3.42 7.56
N ILE A 17 10.22 3.36 8.50
CA ILE A 17 9.23 2.28 8.65
C ILE A 17 8.00 2.52 7.74
N GLY A 18 7.98 3.61 6.97
CA GLY A 18 6.87 3.94 6.09
C GLY A 18 6.97 3.22 4.75
N ALA A 19 5.87 2.60 4.31
CA ALA A 19 5.76 2.15 2.92
C ALA A 19 5.74 3.39 2.01
N SER A 20 6.75 3.53 1.17
CA SER A 20 6.86 4.65 0.25
C SER A 20 5.81 4.54 -0.86
N ILE A 21 5.41 5.70 -1.41
CA ILE A 21 4.62 5.74 -2.65
C ILE A 21 5.40 5.01 -3.73
N LEU A 22 4.77 4.01 -4.35
CA LEU A 22 5.43 3.14 -5.30
C LEU A 22 5.46 3.77 -6.70
N GLY A 23 6.55 3.52 -7.44
CA GLY A 23 6.61 3.89 -8.85
C GLY A 23 5.71 2.99 -9.71
N ARG A 24 5.18 3.54 -10.82
CA ARG A 24 4.28 2.82 -11.74
C ARG A 24 4.81 1.44 -12.16
N CYS A 25 6.08 1.35 -12.56
CA CYS A 25 6.68 0.09 -13.00
C CYS A 25 6.89 -0.91 -11.85
N THR A 26 7.16 -0.41 -10.63
CA THR A 26 7.23 -1.24 -9.42
C THR A 26 5.87 -1.86 -9.13
N VAL A 27 4.79 -1.06 -9.19
CA VAL A 27 3.42 -1.55 -9.06
C VAL A 27 3.10 -2.57 -10.15
N ALA A 28 3.33 -2.25 -11.42
CA ALA A 28 3.08 -3.20 -12.52
C ALA A 28 3.82 -4.53 -12.33
N LYS A 29 5.09 -4.50 -11.89
CA LYS A 29 5.87 -5.70 -11.60
C LYS A 29 5.26 -6.49 -10.43
N MET A 30 4.92 -5.84 -9.33
CA MET A 30 4.30 -6.52 -8.17
C MET A 30 2.95 -7.14 -8.52
N LEU A 31 2.12 -6.44 -9.30
CA LEU A 31 0.82 -6.96 -9.75
C LEU A 31 1.00 -8.16 -10.70
N TYR A 32 1.96 -8.10 -11.61
CA TYR A 32 2.30 -9.21 -12.50
C TYR A 32 2.81 -10.42 -11.70
N ASP A 33 3.78 -10.21 -10.80
CA ASP A 33 4.35 -11.24 -9.94
C ASP A 33 3.28 -11.83 -8.99
N GLY A 34 2.26 -11.03 -8.63
CA GLY A 34 1.08 -11.43 -7.87
C GLY A 34 -0.01 -12.14 -8.69
N GLY A 35 0.22 -12.39 -9.98
CA GLY A 35 -0.69 -13.16 -10.83
C GLY A 35 -1.89 -12.39 -11.38
N LEU A 36 -1.89 -11.05 -11.32
CA LEU A 36 -3.02 -10.24 -11.78
C LEU A 36 -3.06 -10.01 -13.29
N ASN A 37 -2.02 -10.41 -14.04
CA ASN A 37 -2.04 -10.29 -15.49
C ASN A 37 -3.08 -11.25 -16.10
N TYR A 38 -4.15 -10.70 -16.70
CA TYR A 38 -5.31 -11.43 -17.21
C TYR A 38 -6.13 -12.19 -16.15
N PHE A 39 -5.99 -11.82 -14.87
CA PHE A 39 -6.87 -12.33 -13.82
C PHE A 39 -8.31 -11.86 -14.07
N GLU A 40 -9.25 -12.81 -14.08
CA GLU A 40 -10.67 -12.57 -14.42
C GLU A 40 -10.88 -11.82 -15.76
N GLY A 41 -9.95 -11.98 -16.71
CA GLY A 41 -10.03 -11.34 -18.02
C GLY A 41 -9.55 -9.88 -18.08
N TYR A 42 -9.12 -9.29 -16.97
CA TYR A 42 -8.57 -7.93 -16.93
C TYR A 42 -7.05 -7.93 -17.17
N SER A 43 -6.60 -7.17 -18.17
CA SER A 43 -5.17 -7.02 -18.45
C SER A 43 -4.43 -6.32 -17.30
N LEU A 44 -3.10 -6.49 -17.23
CA LEU A 44 -2.27 -5.87 -16.19
C LEU A 44 -2.44 -4.34 -16.12
N GLU A 45 -2.63 -3.68 -17.27
CA GLU A 45 -2.82 -2.23 -17.36
C GLU A 45 -4.09 -1.76 -16.65
N ASN A 46 -5.15 -2.57 -16.62
CA ASN A 46 -6.37 -2.25 -15.89
C ASN A 46 -6.10 -2.19 -14.39
N TRP A 47 -5.38 -3.17 -13.84
CA TRP A 47 -5.00 -3.20 -12.43
C TRP A 47 -4.05 -2.06 -12.05
N VAL A 48 -3.10 -1.72 -12.93
CA VAL A 48 -2.21 -0.55 -12.74
C VAL A 48 -3.02 0.75 -12.77
N CYS A 49 -3.99 0.86 -13.68
CA CYS A 49 -4.89 2.02 -13.76
C CYS A 49 -5.70 2.18 -12.48
N LEU A 50 -6.33 1.10 -12.01
CA LEU A 50 -7.09 1.05 -10.76
C LEU A 50 -6.24 1.54 -9.58
N ALA A 51 -5.06 0.95 -9.37
CA ALA A 51 -4.16 1.35 -8.27
C ALA A 51 -3.76 2.83 -8.31
N TYR A 52 -3.62 3.43 -9.51
CA TYR A 52 -3.31 4.86 -9.62
C TYR A 52 -4.49 5.75 -9.27
N PHE A 53 -5.69 5.41 -9.74
CA PHE A 53 -6.87 6.24 -9.51
C PHE A 53 -7.37 6.13 -8.07
N GLU A 54 -7.25 4.96 -7.46
CA GLU A 54 -7.65 4.74 -6.06
C GLU A 54 -6.70 5.39 -5.06
N SER A 55 -5.38 5.20 -5.20
CA SER A 55 -4.42 5.57 -4.14
C SER A 55 -3.20 6.37 -4.60
N LYS A 56 -3.09 6.68 -5.89
CA LYS A 56 -1.86 7.25 -6.50
C LYS A 56 -0.63 6.38 -6.20
N PHE A 57 -0.82 5.06 -6.17
CA PHE A 57 0.21 4.06 -5.81
C PHE A 57 0.73 4.15 -4.37
N ASN A 58 -0.04 4.74 -3.46
CA ASN A 58 0.28 4.74 -2.03
C ASN A 58 -0.29 3.47 -1.36
N PRO A 59 0.56 2.50 -0.97
CA PRO A 59 0.09 1.27 -0.33
C PRO A 59 -0.47 1.49 1.08
N SER A 60 -0.27 2.67 1.68
CA SER A 60 -0.78 3.07 2.98
C SER A 60 -1.86 4.16 2.90
N ALA A 61 -2.49 4.35 1.73
CA ALA A 61 -3.59 5.31 1.58
C ALA A 61 -4.80 4.92 2.44
N VAL A 62 -5.42 5.90 3.09
CA VAL A 62 -6.66 5.75 3.85
C VAL A 62 -7.55 6.94 3.49
N TYR A 63 -8.72 6.66 2.92
CA TYR A 63 -9.70 7.68 2.53
C TYR A 63 -11.08 7.32 3.06
N GLU A 64 -11.78 8.31 3.60
CA GLU A 64 -13.17 8.18 4.04
C GLU A 64 -14.09 8.55 2.88
N ASP A 65 -15.12 7.73 2.65
CA ASP A 65 -16.20 8.04 1.70
C ASP A 65 -17.26 8.88 2.41
N PRO A 66 -17.47 10.15 2.01
CA PRO A 66 -18.44 11.03 2.66
C PRO A 66 -19.91 10.65 2.41
N GLN A 67 -20.21 9.73 1.49
CA GLN A 67 -21.59 9.34 1.20
C GLN A 67 -22.12 8.27 2.16
N ASP A 68 -21.30 7.27 2.48
CA ASP A 68 -21.69 6.14 3.32
C ASP A 68 -20.88 6.03 4.64
N GLY A 69 -19.87 6.88 4.82
CA GLY A 69 -19.00 6.90 6.00
C GLY A 69 -18.03 5.72 6.08
N SER A 70 -17.90 4.93 5.00
CA SER A 70 -16.95 3.83 4.95
C SER A 70 -15.53 4.34 4.76
N THR A 71 -14.56 3.55 5.20
CA THR A 71 -13.13 3.85 5.01
C THR A 71 -12.51 2.86 4.04
N GLY A 72 -11.87 3.37 2.99
CA GLY A 72 -11.06 2.62 2.05
C GLY A 72 -9.60 2.51 2.51
N PHE A 73 -9.00 1.33 2.32
CA PHE A 73 -7.64 1.04 2.76
C PHE A 73 -6.70 0.59 1.64
N GLY A 74 -5.48 1.12 1.66
CA GLY A 74 -4.33 0.66 0.90
C GLY A 74 -4.41 0.92 -0.60
N LEU A 75 -3.66 0.11 -1.36
CA LEU A 75 -3.41 0.33 -2.79
C LEU A 75 -4.69 0.39 -3.64
N PHE A 76 -5.70 -0.40 -3.27
CA PHE A 76 -6.97 -0.56 -3.99
C PHE A 76 -8.17 0.02 -3.25
N GLN A 77 -7.95 0.72 -2.13
CA GLN A 77 -9.03 1.31 -1.32
C GLN A 77 -10.14 0.31 -0.94
N ILE A 78 -9.71 -0.86 -0.45
CA ILE A 78 -10.62 -1.92 0.00
C ILE A 78 -11.43 -1.40 1.20
N ARG A 79 -12.76 -1.38 1.11
CA ARG A 79 -13.66 -0.75 2.10
C ARG A 79 -13.99 -1.64 3.30
N ASP A 80 -14.12 -1.02 4.46
CA ASP A 80 -14.42 -1.69 5.75
C ASP A 80 -15.88 -2.09 5.98
N ASN A 81 -16.81 -1.53 5.24
CA ASN A 81 -18.23 -1.89 5.36
C ASN A 81 -18.55 -3.26 4.74
N GLU A 82 -17.72 -3.73 3.80
CA GLU A 82 -17.97 -4.94 3.01
C GLU A 82 -16.80 -5.94 3.01
N TRP A 83 -15.55 -5.48 2.97
CA TRP A 83 -14.41 -6.32 2.60
C TRP A 83 -13.42 -6.59 3.72
N CYS A 84 -13.25 -5.64 4.65
CA CYS A 84 -12.36 -5.80 5.80
C CYS A 84 -13.05 -5.33 7.08
N GLY A 85 -12.69 -5.87 8.24
CA GLY A 85 -13.16 -5.29 9.50
C GLY A 85 -12.35 -4.02 9.82
N HIS A 86 -12.97 -3.02 10.43
CA HIS A 86 -12.25 -1.97 11.15
C HIS A 86 -11.24 -2.68 12.06
N GLY A 87 -9.94 -2.49 11.80
CA GLY A 87 -8.88 -3.15 12.54
C GLY A 87 -9.15 -2.96 14.02
N LYS A 88 -9.59 -4.02 14.71
CA LYS A 88 -9.89 -3.94 16.14
C LYS A 88 -8.56 -3.73 16.85
N ASN A 89 -8.26 -2.46 17.13
CA ASN A 89 -7.14 -1.95 17.91
C ASN A 89 -5.78 -1.97 17.18
N LEU A 90 -5.35 -0.80 16.73
CA LEU A 90 -3.95 -0.36 16.84
C LEU A 90 -3.90 0.76 17.87
#